data_AF-A0A075JGT8-F1
#
_entry.id   AF-A0A075JGT8-F1
#
_cell.length_a   1.000
_cell.length_b   1.000
_cell.length_c   1.000
_cell.angle_alpha   90.00
_cell.angle_beta   90.00
_cell.angle_gamma   90.00
#
_symmetry.space_group_name_H-M   'P 1'
#
loop_
_entity.id
_entity.type
_entity.pdbx_description
1 polymer ?
#
loop_
_entity_poly.entity_id
_entity_poly.type
_entity_poly.pdbx_seq_one_letter_code
_entity_poly.pdbx_strand_id
1 'polypeptide(L)'
;MNDVYDAPSTVPAILLVLVLTVSGCAKLAARSTADEAFISLRLPVILRKIKAPALLPFGELALAVVLVFAWGWLQLLAAVAAVLLFIAYTVVIVRALTFGEPVQCSCFGKLGLGDVDVFTAVRNLLLVGLAALTLVDAAVHRSIAARLANFDGGQWCWLAGVLAAVVLTWLIAGHRGEAGAVNAAAPSADDEYLRAPTPFVALETVDGTTIALRDLPTGRPAAVFVVSPSCGSCVNVIEKVRAWQHTVPHVRTVIVLPSFATDTYHGLIDPQDFEVYFDPQATLTQMVRGGTPTALLLGADDLIAAGPAIGSPAVASFMDDIAAQQEPAMNKVATPTVTTGTMVPEDPTFDYTSTSVTTTPLAEVTDDGIEDYERRPTPFALLADGEGNRVSMISMADSGPVVLLMVSPGCGSCLPVIEQAQGWEAQLRGIPVRLVVTHESHLQPLQEQGYAPKSILMDEHNALLQMFGSGTPTLVALGPDRYLLAGPVSGSQAIAEAMEEIIAEVAAARPEAGDGDRADALTVSARG
;
A
#
# COMPACT_ATOMS: atom_id res chain seq x y z
N MET A 1 -50.37 9.91 32.79
CA MET A 1 -49.21 9.19 33.39
C MET A 1 -48.37 8.44 32.33
N ASN A 2 -48.55 8.73 31.03
CA ASN A 2 -47.79 8.10 29.94
C ASN A 2 -46.80 9.07 29.26
N ASP A 3 -46.93 10.38 29.46
CA ASP A 3 -46.18 11.39 28.69
C ASP A 3 -44.67 11.40 28.99
N VAL A 4 -44.26 10.95 30.19
CA VAL A 4 -42.84 10.93 30.59
C VAL A 4 -42.00 9.93 29.77
N TYR A 5 -42.61 8.91 29.16
CA TYR A 5 -41.90 7.89 28.39
C TYR A 5 -41.91 8.12 26.87
N ASP A 6 -42.56 9.19 26.39
CA ASP A 6 -42.72 9.43 24.96
C ASP A 6 -41.45 9.94 24.27
N ALA A 7 -40.67 10.79 24.94
CA ALA A 7 -39.42 11.30 24.37
C ALA A 7 -38.33 10.21 24.28
N PRO A 8 -38.05 9.39 25.32
CA PRO A 8 -37.02 8.35 25.23
C PRO A 8 -37.30 7.28 24.17
N SER A 9 -38.56 6.91 23.97
CA SER A 9 -38.96 5.85 23.05
C SER A 9 -39.01 6.28 21.58
N THR A 10 -39.11 7.58 21.29
CA THR A 10 -39.08 8.12 19.91
C THR A 10 -37.65 8.31 19.37
N VAL A 11 -36.63 8.40 20.22
CA VAL A 11 -35.24 8.63 19.79
C VAL A 11 -34.68 7.54 18.89
N PRO A 12 -34.84 6.23 19.16
CA PRO A 12 -34.36 5.19 18.26
C PRO A 12 -34.90 5.37 16.84
N ALA A 13 -36.19 5.69 16.70
CA ALA A 13 -36.82 5.89 15.41
C ALA A 13 -36.28 7.13 14.69
N ILE A 14 -36.12 8.25 15.41
CA ILE A 14 -35.56 9.49 14.85
C ILE A 14 -34.12 9.28 14.37
N LEU A 15 -33.29 8.60 15.18
CA LEU A 15 -31.91 8.28 14.80
C LEU A 15 -31.86 7.39 13.55
N LEU A 16 -32.72 6.38 13.43
CA LEU A 16 -32.79 5.56 12.22
C LEU A 16 -33.24 6.34 11.00
N VAL A 17 -34.23 7.22 11.13
CA VAL A 17 -34.69 8.09 10.05
C VAL A 17 -33.55 8.99 9.57
N LEU A 18 -32.78 9.57 10.50
CA LEU A 18 -31.60 10.37 10.17
C LEU A 18 -30.54 9.53 9.43
N VAL A 19 -30.22 8.33 9.94
CA VAL A 19 -29.24 7.43 9.31
C VAL A 19 -29.68 7.01 7.90
N LEU A 20 -30.94 6.60 7.72
CA LEU A 20 -31.49 6.21 6.42
C LEU A 20 -31.52 7.39 5.44
N THR A 21 -31.84 8.59 5.92
CA THR A 21 -31.87 9.79 5.08
C THR A 21 -30.47 10.18 4.62
N VAL A 22 -29.50 10.25 5.54
CA VAL A 22 -28.09 10.56 5.23
C VAL A 22 -27.52 9.50 4.31
N SER A 23 -27.76 8.22 4.60
CA SER A 23 -27.35 7.10 3.77
C SER A 23 -27.92 7.18 2.35
N GLY A 24 -29.23 7.38 2.21
CA GLY A 24 -29.91 7.44 0.93
C GLY A 24 -29.42 8.61 0.08
N CYS A 25 -29.29 9.80 0.69
CA CYS A 25 -28.75 10.99 0.02
C CYS A 25 -27.30 10.78 -0.42
N ALA A 26 -26.44 10.20 0.43
CA ALA A 26 -25.05 9.92 0.10
C ALA A 26 -24.92 8.94 -1.07
N LYS A 27 -25.77 7.90 -1.14
CA LYS A 27 -25.80 6.95 -2.25
C LYS A 27 -26.33 7.58 -3.54
N LEU A 28 -27.31 8.49 -3.46
CA LEU A 28 -27.79 9.23 -4.63
C LEU A 28 -26.75 10.18 -5.20
N ALA A 29 -25.90 10.78 -4.35
CA ALA A 29 -24.81 11.65 -4.77
C ALA A 29 -23.65 10.89 -5.45
N ALA A 30 -23.52 9.58 -5.22
CA ALA A 30 -22.43 8.75 -5.73
C ALA A 30 -22.95 7.44 -6.35
N ARG A 31 -23.86 7.53 -7.33
CA ARG A 31 -24.55 6.35 -7.90
C ARG A 31 -23.60 5.27 -8.46
N SER A 32 -22.48 5.65 -9.07
CA SER A 32 -21.49 4.70 -9.59
C SER A 32 -20.87 3.83 -8.49
N THR A 33 -20.66 4.39 -7.29
CA THR A 33 -20.05 3.68 -6.15
C THR A 33 -20.94 2.59 -5.57
N ALA A 34 -22.27 2.68 -5.75
CA ALA A 34 -23.20 1.69 -5.23
C ALA A 34 -23.11 0.36 -5.99
N ASP A 35 -22.98 0.40 -7.31
CA ASP A 35 -22.74 -0.80 -8.13
C ASP A 35 -21.36 -1.40 -7.82
N GLU A 36 -20.35 -0.55 -7.67
CA GLU A 36 -18.98 -0.98 -7.35
C GLU A 36 -18.92 -1.71 -6.00
N ALA A 37 -19.62 -1.22 -4.98
CA ALA A 37 -19.70 -1.84 -3.67
C ALA A 37 -20.31 -3.25 -3.72
N PHE A 38 -21.32 -3.49 -4.57
CA PHE A 38 -21.92 -4.81 -4.71
C PHE A 38 -20.96 -5.84 -5.32
N ILE A 39 -20.06 -5.38 -6.20
CA ILE A 39 -19.00 -6.19 -6.79
C ILE A 39 -17.93 -6.49 -5.73
N SER A 40 -17.42 -5.46 -5.07
CA SER A 40 -16.38 -5.58 -4.03
C SER A 40 -16.82 -6.46 -2.85
N LEU A 41 -18.11 -6.42 -2.49
CA LEU A 41 -18.68 -7.25 -1.41
C LEU A 41 -19.09 -8.65 -1.88
N ARG A 42 -18.79 -9.03 -3.13
CA ARG A 42 -19.06 -10.35 -3.72
C ARG A 42 -20.53 -10.78 -3.54
N LEU A 43 -21.46 -9.84 -3.74
CA LEU A 43 -22.89 -10.08 -3.62
C LEU A 43 -23.45 -10.90 -4.81
N PRO A 44 -24.49 -11.72 -4.60
CA PRO A 44 -25.06 -12.55 -5.65
C PRO A 44 -25.46 -11.75 -6.89
N VAL A 45 -25.10 -12.25 -8.08
CA VAL A 45 -25.36 -11.59 -9.37
C VAL A 45 -26.85 -11.27 -9.58
N ILE A 46 -27.75 -12.07 -8.99
CA ILE A 46 -29.20 -11.87 -9.03
C ILE A 46 -29.60 -10.48 -8.49
N LEU A 47 -28.94 -10.00 -7.43
CA LEU A 47 -29.21 -8.68 -6.84
C LEU A 47 -28.83 -7.53 -7.80
N ARG A 48 -27.75 -7.69 -8.56
CA ARG A 48 -27.36 -6.73 -9.60
C ARG A 48 -28.33 -6.76 -10.79
N LYS A 49 -28.79 -7.95 -11.19
CA LYS A 49 -29.78 -8.12 -12.29
C LYS A 49 -31.11 -7.42 -12.00
N ILE A 50 -31.58 -7.43 -10.76
CA ILE A 50 -32.80 -6.71 -10.34
C ILE A 50 -32.56 -5.21 -10.10
N LYS A 51 -31.38 -4.68 -10.42
CA LYS A 51 -30.98 -3.28 -10.19
C LYS A 51 -31.10 -2.86 -8.72
N ALA A 52 -30.85 -3.78 -7.78
CA ALA A 52 -30.88 -3.48 -6.35
C ALA A 52 -29.97 -2.29 -5.96
N PRO A 53 -28.75 -2.11 -6.50
CA PRO A 53 -27.91 -0.96 -6.16
C PRO A 53 -28.54 0.39 -6.52
N ALA A 54 -29.29 0.43 -7.64
CA ALA A 54 -29.99 1.63 -8.08
C ALA A 54 -31.29 1.88 -7.31
N LEU A 55 -31.98 0.83 -6.85
CA LEU A 55 -33.25 0.93 -6.13
C LEU A 55 -33.09 1.19 -4.63
N LEU A 56 -32.00 0.70 -4.03
CA LEU A 56 -31.74 0.75 -2.59
C LEU A 56 -31.74 2.19 -2.00
N PRO A 57 -31.16 3.23 -2.64
CA PRO A 57 -31.22 4.59 -2.12
C PRO A 57 -32.65 5.12 -2.02
N PHE A 58 -33.48 4.81 -3.02
CA PHE A 58 -34.90 5.17 -3.00
C PHE A 58 -35.66 4.37 -1.94
N GLY A 59 -35.30 3.10 -1.75
CA GLY A 59 -35.83 2.27 -0.66
C GLY A 59 -35.52 2.85 0.72
N GLU A 60 -34.28 3.29 0.97
CA GLU A 60 -33.89 3.92 2.24
C GLU A 60 -34.66 5.21 2.52
N LEU A 61 -34.78 6.08 1.51
CA LEU A 61 -35.52 7.34 1.64
C LEU A 61 -37.03 7.10 1.80
N ALA A 62 -37.61 6.19 1.03
CA ALA A 62 -39.02 5.82 1.16
C ALA A 62 -39.28 5.24 2.56
N LEU A 63 -38.39 4.37 3.06
CA LEU A 63 -38.49 3.80 4.39
C LEU A 63 -38.41 4.85 5.49
N ALA A 64 -37.50 5.83 5.36
CA ALA A 64 -37.40 6.97 6.27
C ALA A 64 -38.70 7.79 6.31
N VAL A 65 -39.27 8.09 5.14
CA VAL A 65 -40.55 8.82 5.01
C VAL A 65 -41.69 8.02 5.65
N VAL A 66 -41.81 6.72 5.35
CA VAL A 66 -42.87 5.88 5.90
C VAL A 66 -42.73 5.75 7.43
N LEU A 67 -41.51 5.61 7.96
CA LEU A 67 -41.30 5.56 9.42
C LEU A 67 -41.79 6.85 10.12
N VAL A 68 -41.59 8.02 9.52
CA VAL A 68 -42.05 9.29 10.13
C VAL A 68 -43.56 9.44 10.03
N PHE A 69 -44.12 9.25 8.84
CA PHE A 69 -45.46 9.70 8.51
C PHE A 69 -46.52 8.61 8.50
N ALA A 70 -46.17 7.32 8.48
CA ALA A 70 -47.16 6.25 8.45
C ALA A 70 -47.73 5.94 9.83
N TRP A 71 -48.95 5.38 9.84
CA TRP A 71 -49.70 5.08 11.05
C TRP A 71 -50.17 3.61 11.03
N GLY A 72 -50.28 3.00 12.20
CA GLY A 72 -50.84 1.65 12.35
C GLY A 72 -49.99 0.56 11.68
N TRP A 73 -50.63 -0.37 10.98
CA TRP A 73 -49.96 -1.54 10.40
C TRP A 73 -48.86 -1.17 9.39
N LEU A 74 -48.98 -0.03 8.71
CA LEU A 74 -47.98 0.43 7.74
C LEU A 74 -46.67 0.87 8.43
N GLN A 75 -46.76 1.46 9.62
CA GLN A 75 -45.60 1.81 10.45
C GLN A 75 -44.91 0.55 10.99
N LEU A 76 -45.69 -0.47 11.38
CA LEU A 76 -45.16 -1.76 11.81
C LEU A 76 -44.40 -2.46 10.68
N LEU A 77 -44.96 -2.49 9.46
CA LEU A 77 -44.28 -3.05 8.29
C LEU A 77 -42.98 -2.31 7.96
N ALA A 78 -42.98 -0.98 8.07
CA ALA A 78 -41.76 -0.19 7.88
C ALA A 78 -40.70 -0.50 8.94
N ALA A 79 -41.08 -0.66 10.20
CA ALA A 79 -40.15 -1.05 11.25
C ALA A 79 -39.57 -2.46 11.03
N VAL A 80 -40.39 -3.42 10.60
CA VAL A 80 -39.93 -4.76 10.21
C VAL A 80 -38.96 -4.68 9.03
N ALA A 81 -39.29 -3.92 7.99
CA ALA A 81 -38.42 -3.72 6.84
C ALA A 81 -37.07 -3.08 7.23
N ALA A 82 -37.07 -2.13 8.17
CA ALA A 82 -35.85 -1.52 8.69
C ALA A 82 -34.98 -2.54 9.43
N VAL A 83 -35.56 -3.37 10.30
CA VAL A 83 -34.83 -4.46 10.99
C VAL A 83 -34.19 -5.41 9.98
N LEU A 84 -34.96 -5.87 8.99
CA LEU A 84 -34.45 -6.78 7.95
C LEU A 84 -33.33 -6.13 7.13
N LEU A 85 -33.45 -4.85 6.79
CA LEU A 85 -32.44 -4.10 6.06
C LEU A 85 -31.12 -4.01 6.84
N PHE A 86 -31.16 -3.61 8.12
CA PHE A 86 -29.96 -3.51 8.95
C PHE A 86 -29.35 -4.87 9.29
N ILE A 87 -30.15 -5.93 9.43
CA ILE A 87 -29.64 -7.30 9.53
C ILE A 87 -28.91 -7.67 8.25
N ALA A 88 -29.48 -7.39 7.06
CA ALA A 88 -28.82 -7.65 5.79
C ALA A 88 -27.48 -6.89 5.70
N TYR A 89 -27.43 -5.62 6.11
CA TYR A 89 -26.17 -4.85 6.15
C TYR A 89 -25.15 -5.46 7.11
N THR A 90 -25.60 -5.92 8.28
CA THR A 90 -24.72 -6.58 9.26
C THR A 90 -24.16 -7.88 8.71
N VAL A 91 -24.98 -8.72 8.07
CA VAL A 91 -24.53 -9.97 7.43
C VAL A 91 -23.48 -9.69 6.36
N VAL A 92 -23.67 -8.67 5.55
CA VAL A 92 -22.71 -8.27 4.51
C VAL A 92 -21.37 -7.82 5.13
N ILE A 93 -21.41 -7.01 6.19
CA ILE A 93 -20.22 -6.55 6.91
C ILE A 93 -19.48 -7.70 7.59
N VAL A 94 -20.20 -8.56 8.31
CA VAL A 94 -19.59 -9.72 9.00
C VAL A 94 -18.97 -10.68 7.99
N ARG A 95 -19.61 -10.88 6.83
CA ARG A 95 -19.02 -11.65 5.74
C ARG A 95 -17.77 -10.96 5.18
N ALA A 96 -17.79 -9.64 5.01
CA ALA A 96 -16.64 -8.88 4.52
C ALA A 96 -15.41 -9.00 5.45
N LEU A 97 -15.60 -9.09 6.77
CA LEU A 97 -14.52 -9.35 7.74
C LEU A 97 -13.83 -10.71 7.57
N THR A 98 -14.44 -11.65 6.84
CA THR A 98 -13.82 -12.97 6.55
C THR A 98 -12.94 -12.96 5.30
N PHE A 99 -12.84 -11.84 4.59
CA PHE A 99 -12.02 -11.74 3.40
C PHE A 99 -10.54 -11.53 3.79
N GLY A 100 -9.63 -12.15 3.05
CA GLY A 100 -8.18 -12.01 3.28
C GLY A 100 -7.58 -10.67 2.83
N GLU A 101 -8.42 -9.75 2.34
CA GLU A 101 -8.03 -8.43 1.83
C GLU A 101 -8.93 -7.35 2.47
N PRO A 102 -8.39 -6.18 2.87
CA PRO A 102 -9.20 -5.09 3.39
C PRO A 102 -10.12 -4.57 2.28
N VAL A 103 -11.44 -4.68 2.50
CA VAL A 103 -12.45 -4.18 1.57
C VAL A 103 -13.09 -2.92 2.11
N GLN A 104 -13.30 -1.93 1.24
CA GLN A 104 -14.04 -0.72 1.57
C GLN A 104 -15.55 -0.95 1.37
N CYS A 105 -16.36 -0.78 2.42
CA CYS A 105 -17.83 -0.85 2.30
C CYS A 105 -18.37 0.54 1.96
N SER A 106 -18.81 0.77 0.72
CA SER A 106 -19.56 1.98 0.34
C SER A 106 -21.05 1.91 0.74
N CYS A 107 -21.35 1.16 1.81
CA CYS A 107 -22.69 0.89 2.31
C CYS A 107 -23.40 2.15 2.84
N PHE A 108 -22.64 3.24 3.06
CA PHE A 108 -23.12 4.59 3.37
C PHE A 108 -22.65 5.64 2.33
N GLY A 109 -22.32 5.22 1.10
CA GLY A 109 -21.73 6.08 0.07
C GLY A 109 -20.33 6.57 0.46
N LYS A 110 -19.94 7.78 0.01
CA LYS A 110 -18.64 8.43 0.31
C LYS A 110 -18.41 8.76 1.80
N LEU A 111 -19.39 8.54 2.67
CA LEU A 111 -19.25 8.74 4.13
C LEU A 111 -18.71 7.49 4.85
N GLY A 112 -18.59 6.36 4.15
CA GLY A 112 -18.01 5.10 4.66
C GLY A 112 -16.53 4.95 4.31
N LEU A 113 -15.74 6.03 4.41
CA LEU A 113 -14.31 6.02 4.07
C LEU A 113 -13.51 5.35 5.19
N GLY A 114 -13.30 4.05 5.06
CA GLY A 114 -12.44 3.26 5.94
C GLY A 114 -12.55 1.78 5.62
N ASP A 115 -11.50 1.04 5.96
CA ASP A 115 -11.51 -0.42 5.87
C ASP A 115 -12.58 -1.00 6.80
N VAL A 116 -13.22 -2.09 6.38
CA VAL A 116 -14.19 -2.78 7.22
C VAL A 116 -13.46 -3.43 8.39
N ASP A 117 -13.57 -2.81 9.56
CA ASP A 117 -13.02 -3.33 10.83
C ASP A 117 -14.13 -3.78 11.80
N VAL A 118 -13.76 -4.42 12.91
CA VAL A 118 -14.63 -4.88 14.00
C VAL A 118 -15.53 -3.76 14.51
N PHE A 119 -15.03 -2.52 14.58
CA PHE A 119 -15.83 -1.35 14.95
C PHE A 119 -16.98 -1.08 13.97
N THR A 120 -16.80 -1.37 12.68
CA THR A 120 -17.86 -1.26 11.66
C THR A 120 -18.95 -2.31 11.87
N ALA A 121 -18.59 -3.52 12.32
CA ALA A 121 -19.57 -4.54 12.70
C ALA A 121 -20.33 -4.15 13.97
N VAL A 122 -19.65 -3.65 15.00
CA VAL A 122 -20.28 -3.15 16.24
C VAL A 122 -21.28 -2.03 15.93
N ARG A 123 -20.90 -1.06 15.08
CA ARG A 123 -21.80 0.01 14.63
C ARG A 123 -23.07 -0.55 13.98
N ASN A 124 -22.95 -1.53 13.08
CA ASN A 124 -24.12 -2.11 12.41
C ASN A 124 -25.01 -2.93 13.37
N LEU A 125 -24.42 -3.64 14.34
CA LEU A 125 -25.18 -4.31 15.40
C LEU A 125 -25.96 -3.31 16.26
N LEU A 126 -25.39 -2.14 16.55
CA LEU A 126 -26.11 -1.07 17.25
C LEU A 126 -27.30 -0.55 16.42
N LEU A 127 -27.15 -0.41 15.11
CA LEU A 127 -28.25 -0.02 14.21
C LEU A 127 -29.37 -1.08 14.18
N VAL A 128 -29.03 -2.37 14.21
CA VAL A 128 -30.01 -3.46 14.38
C VAL A 128 -30.73 -3.32 15.73
N GLY A 129 -30.01 -3.00 16.80
CA GLY A 129 -30.59 -2.72 18.12
C GLY A 129 -31.58 -1.56 18.11
N LEU A 130 -31.22 -0.43 17.48
CA LEU A 130 -32.12 0.71 17.31
C LEU A 130 -33.36 0.36 16.48
N ALA A 131 -33.19 -0.45 15.42
CA ALA A 131 -34.29 -0.94 14.59
C ALA A 131 -35.24 -1.85 15.38
N ALA A 132 -34.70 -2.75 16.21
CA ALA A 132 -35.49 -3.61 17.09
C ALA A 132 -36.28 -2.78 18.12
N LEU A 133 -35.66 -1.78 18.74
CA LEU A 133 -36.34 -0.86 19.66
C LEU A 133 -37.46 -0.08 18.96
N THR A 134 -37.22 0.37 17.72
CA THR A 134 -38.24 1.05 16.90
C THR A 134 -39.39 0.13 16.53
N LEU A 135 -39.13 -1.16 16.29
CA LEU A 135 -40.16 -2.17 16.04
C LEU A 135 -41.02 -2.42 17.28
N VAL A 136 -40.38 -2.53 18.46
CA VAL A 136 -41.11 -2.66 19.74
C VAL A 136 -41.95 -1.41 19.99
N ASP A 137 -41.41 -0.22 19.76
CA ASP A 137 -42.17 1.04 19.89
C ASP A 137 -43.37 1.08 18.93
N ALA A 138 -43.19 0.72 17.66
CA ALA A 138 -44.25 0.67 16.66
C ALA A 138 -45.35 -0.37 16.98
N ALA A 139 -45.03 -1.40 17.77
CA ALA A 139 -46.01 -2.39 18.23
C ALA A 139 -46.85 -1.89 19.42
N VAL A 140 -46.33 -0.94 20.21
CA VAL A 140 -46.97 -0.44 21.43
C VAL A 140 -47.65 0.91 21.22
N HIS A 141 -47.02 1.81 20.45
CA HIS A 141 -47.42 3.20 20.28
C HIS A 141 -47.87 3.50 18.84
N ARG A 142 -48.57 4.63 18.65
CA ARG A 142 -48.96 5.13 17.31
C ARG A 142 -47.96 6.18 16.80
N SER A 143 -47.86 6.31 15.47
CA SER A 143 -47.23 7.38 14.66
C SER A 143 -46.22 8.30 15.36
N ILE A 144 -44.98 8.26 14.88
CA ILE A 144 -43.90 9.15 15.35
C ILE A 144 -44.26 10.63 15.14
N ALA A 145 -44.80 11.01 13.97
CA ALA A 145 -45.24 12.38 13.70
C ALA A 145 -46.35 12.86 14.66
N ALA A 146 -47.31 11.99 15.00
CA ALA A 146 -48.38 12.34 15.94
C ALA A 146 -47.85 12.58 17.36
N ARG A 147 -46.78 11.88 17.77
CA ARG A 147 -46.16 12.06 19.08
C ARG A 147 -45.33 13.35 19.12
N LEU A 148 -44.51 13.60 18.10
CA LEU A 148 -43.75 14.85 17.94
C LEU A 148 -44.66 16.09 17.97
N ALA A 149 -45.86 16.02 17.37
CA ALA A 149 -46.82 17.12 17.39
C ALA A 149 -47.38 17.45 18.78
N ASN A 150 -47.34 16.49 19.72
CA ASN A 150 -47.87 16.63 21.07
C ASN A 150 -46.77 16.86 22.12
N PHE A 151 -45.51 17.06 21.70
CA PHE A 151 -44.40 17.24 22.64
C PHE A 151 -44.54 18.52 23.46
N ASP A 152 -44.30 18.41 24.76
CA ASP A 152 -44.14 19.55 25.66
C ASP A 152 -42.71 20.15 25.59
N GLY A 153 -42.51 21.30 26.24
CA GLY A 153 -41.21 21.98 26.23
C GLY A 153 -40.07 21.17 26.83
N GLY A 154 -40.35 20.27 27.78
CA GLY A 154 -39.34 19.39 28.39
C GLY A 154 -38.87 18.31 27.43
N GLN A 155 -39.79 17.70 26.69
CA GLN A 155 -39.52 16.68 25.68
C GLN A 155 -38.74 17.27 24.49
N TRP A 156 -39.06 18.50 24.06
CA TRP A 156 -38.28 19.23 23.05
C TRP A 156 -36.84 19.52 23.51
N CYS A 157 -36.65 19.98 24.76
CA CYS A 157 -35.32 20.21 25.32
C CYS A 157 -34.49 18.92 25.39
N TRP A 158 -35.12 17.80 25.77
CA TRP A 158 -34.43 16.51 25.84
C TRP A 158 -34.02 16.01 24.46
N LEU A 159 -34.91 16.08 23.45
CA LEU A 159 -34.58 15.71 22.08
C LEU A 159 -33.47 16.59 21.50
N ALA A 160 -33.52 17.90 21.74
CA ALA A 160 -32.47 18.84 21.35
C ALA A 160 -31.13 18.48 22.01
N GLY A 161 -31.14 18.06 23.29
CA GLY A 161 -29.95 17.59 24.00
C GLY A 161 -29.34 16.34 23.37
N VAL A 162 -30.16 15.36 22.99
CA VAL A 162 -29.69 14.14 22.30
C VAL A 162 -29.09 14.48 20.93
N LEU A 163 -29.76 15.33 20.14
CA LEU A 163 -29.25 15.78 18.85
C LEU A 163 -27.94 16.55 19.01
N ALA A 164 -27.84 17.44 19.99
CA ALA A 164 -26.60 18.16 20.29
C ALA A 164 -25.47 17.19 20.68
N ALA A 165 -25.74 16.15 21.46
CA ALA A 165 -24.76 15.12 21.81
C ALA A 165 -24.29 14.33 20.59
N VAL A 166 -25.20 13.98 19.67
CA VAL A 166 -24.84 13.31 18.40
C VAL A 166 -23.96 14.20 17.54
N VAL A 167 -24.35 15.47 17.35
CA VAL A 167 -23.57 16.45 16.55
C VAL A 167 -22.21 16.71 17.19
N LEU A 168 -22.14 16.87 18.51
CA LEU A 168 -20.89 17.09 19.22
C LEU A 168 -19.97 15.86 19.12
N THR A 169 -20.52 14.66 19.26
CA THR A 169 -19.77 13.41 19.07
C THR A 169 -19.25 13.32 17.63
N TRP A 170 -20.06 13.68 16.64
CA TRP A 170 -19.65 13.73 15.24
C TRP A 170 -18.57 14.79 14.97
N LEU A 171 -18.64 15.98 15.56
CA LEU A 171 -17.60 17.00 15.41
C LEU A 171 -16.26 16.57 16.05
N ILE A 172 -16.32 15.93 17.22
CA ILE A 172 -15.12 15.46 17.94
C ILE A 172 -14.50 14.23 17.25
N ALA A 173 -15.32 13.27 16.84
CA ALA A 173 -14.86 12.01 16.25
C ALA A 173 -14.64 12.12 14.72
N GLY A 174 -15.42 12.95 14.03
CA GLY A 174 -15.34 13.19 12.58
C GLY A 174 -14.02 13.85 12.19
N HIS A 175 -13.49 14.78 12.99
CA HIS A 175 -12.17 15.37 12.77
C HIS A 175 -11.01 14.38 12.97
N ARG A 176 -11.23 13.24 13.63
CA ARG A 176 -10.22 12.17 13.70
C ARG A 176 -10.17 11.31 12.44
N GLY A 177 -11.26 11.26 11.65
CA GLY A 177 -11.31 10.52 10.38
C GLY A 177 -10.63 11.25 9.22
N GLU A 178 -10.49 12.58 9.30
CA GLU A 178 -9.80 13.39 8.28
C GLU A 178 -8.31 13.56 8.58
N ALA A 179 -7.88 13.42 9.84
CA ALA A 179 -6.47 13.46 10.23
C ALA A 179 -5.64 12.26 9.74
N GLY A 180 -6.28 11.23 9.17
CA GLY A 180 -5.64 10.14 8.43
C GLY A 180 -5.65 10.31 6.91
N ALA A 181 -6.28 11.38 6.39
CA ALA A 181 -6.37 11.71 4.96
C ALA A 181 -5.45 12.90 4.58
N VAL A 182 -4.41 13.14 5.37
CA VAL A 182 -3.32 14.06 5.00
C VAL A 182 -2.18 13.24 4.40
N ASN A 183 -1.87 13.57 3.14
CA ASN A 183 -0.87 12.98 2.22
C ASN A 183 -1.39 11.99 1.17
N ALA A 184 -2.54 12.30 0.56
CA ALA A 184 -2.68 12.15 -0.88
C ALA A 184 -2.98 13.55 -1.46
N ALA A 185 -1.98 14.42 -1.39
CA ALA A 185 -1.99 15.61 -2.22
C ALA A 185 -1.95 15.09 -3.67
N ALA A 186 -3.07 15.21 -4.38
CA ALA A 186 -2.96 15.43 -5.82
C ALA A 186 -2.03 16.64 -5.98
N PRO A 187 -0.91 16.54 -6.70
CA PRO A 187 -0.03 17.68 -6.86
C PRO A 187 -0.88 18.82 -7.42
N SER A 188 -0.86 19.94 -6.71
CA SER A 188 -1.42 21.16 -7.27
C SER A 188 -0.64 21.46 -8.55
N ALA A 189 -1.28 22.08 -9.55
CA ALA A 189 -0.66 22.32 -10.85
C ALA A 189 0.61 23.20 -10.80
N ASP A 190 1.00 23.68 -9.61
CA ASP A 190 2.16 24.52 -9.33
C ASP A 190 3.24 23.82 -8.46
N ASP A 191 3.04 22.57 -8.02
CA ASP A 191 4.07 21.79 -7.33
C ASP A 191 4.85 20.97 -8.37
N GLU A 192 6.13 21.33 -8.59
CA GLU A 192 7.05 20.56 -9.42
C GLU A 192 7.10 19.11 -8.93
N TYR A 193 6.57 18.19 -9.73
CA TYR A 193 6.54 16.77 -9.41
C TYR A 193 7.96 16.24 -9.22
N LEU A 194 8.35 16.02 -7.96
CA LEU A 194 9.63 15.42 -7.61
C LEU A 194 9.61 13.95 -8.04
N ARG A 195 10.36 13.64 -9.09
CA ARG A 195 10.51 12.26 -9.58
C ARG A 195 11.10 11.39 -8.47
N ALA A 196 10.36 10.36 -8.08
CA ALA A 196 10.83 9.36 -7.13
C ALA A 196 11.45 8.18 -7.89
N PRO A 197 12.47 7.50 -7.34
CA PRO A 197 12.97 6.25 -7.92
C PRO A 197 11.87 5.18 -8.02
N THR A 198 11.92 4.37 -9.08
CA THR A 198 11.01 3.24 -9.25
C THR A 198 11.31 2.20 -8.15
N PRO A 199 10.31 1.84 -7.33
CA PRO A 199 10.53 0.93 -6.23
C PRO A 199 10.93 -0.45 -6.72
N PHE A 200 11.74 -1.12 -5.90
CA PHE A 200 12.10 -2.52 -6.10
C PHE A 200 10.90 -3.39 -5.73
N VAL A 201 10.10 -3.76 -6.73
CA VAL A 201 9.03 -4.74 -6.57
C VAL A 201 9.21 -5.87 -7.58
N ALA A 202 9.20 -7.10 -7.08
CA ALA A 202 9.17 -8.30 -7.89
C ALA A 202 7.72 -8.60 -8.30
N LEU A 203 7.48 -8.61 -9.60
CA LEU A 203 6.24 -9.03 -10.21
C LEU A 203 6.43 -10.40 -10.87
N GLU A 204 5.35 -11.10 -11.15
CA GLU A 204 5.35 -12.41 -11.79
C GLU A 204 4.57 -12.34 -13.10
N THR A 205 5.13 -12.89 -14.16
CA THR A 205 4.45 -13.05 -15.46
C THR A 205 3.40 -14.16 -15.38
N VAL A 206 2.54 -14.23 -16.40
CA VAL A 206 1.57 -15.33 -16.55
C VAL A 206 2.24 -16.72 -16.57
N ASP A 207 3.47 -16.80 -17.08
CA ASP A 207 4.24 -18.05 -17.16
C ASP A 207 5.00 -18.38 -15.86
N GLY A 208 4.81 -17.60 -14.80
CA GLY A 208 5.47 -17.80 -13.50
C GLY A 208 6.90 -17.26 -13.41
N THR A 209 7.37 -16.53 -14.43
CA THR A 209 8.70 -15.91 -14.42
C THR A 209 8.65 -14.59 -13.66
N THR A 210 9.56 -14.39 -12.70
CA THR A 210 9.70 -13.15 -11.95
C THR A 210 10.38 -12.06 -12.78
N ILE A 211 9.87 -10.83 -12.72
CA ILE A 211 10.38 -9.62 -13.38
C ILE A 211 10.35 -8.44 -12.40
N ALA A 212 11.33 -7.55 -12.43
CA ALA A 212 11.29 -6.37 -11.57
C ALA A 212 10.43 -5.27 -12.19
N LEU A 213 9.71 -4.50 -11.35
CA LEU A 213 8.88 -3.38 -11.78
C LEU A 213 9.64 -2.36 -12.63
N ARG A 214 10.92 -2.14 -12.32
CA ARG A 214 11.83 -1.25 -13.06
C ARG A 214 12.14 -1.72 -14.49
N ASP A 215 11.96 -3.01 -14.78
CA ASP A 215 12.26 -3.59 -16.09
C ASP A 215 11.05 -3.46 -17.04
N LEU A 216 9.89 -2.99 -16.55
CA LEU A 216 8.72 -2.74 -17.36
C LEU A 216 8.92 -1.64 -18.43
N PRO A 217 9.53 -0.48 -18.14
CA PRO A 217 9.80 0.56 -19.13
C PRO A 217 10.97 0.23 -20.09
N THR A 218 10.91 -0.91 -20.79
CA THR A 218 11.89 -1.32 -21.80
C THR A 218 11.69 -0.55 -23.12
N GLY A 219 12.43 0.55 -23.29
CA GLY A 219 12.45 1.35 -24.52
C GLY A 219 11.26 2.30 -24.70
N ARG A 220 10.23 2.21 -23.86
CA ARG A 220 9.09 3.14 -23.79
C ARG A 220 8.61 3.27 -22.33
N PRO A 221 8.06 4.43 -21.91
CA PRO A 221 7.44 4.56 -20.59
C PRO A 221 6.33 3.53 -20.39
N ALA A 222 6.15 3.07 -19.15
CA ALA A 222 5.13 2.08 -18.79
C ALA A 222 4.08 2.67 -17.84
N ALA A 223 2.83 2.75 -18.27
CA ALA A 223 1.68 3.04 -17.41
C ALA A 223 1.24 1.75 -16.71
N VAL A 224 1.53 1.65 -15.42
CA VAL A 224 1.24 0.49 -14.57
C VAL A 224 -0.06 0.73 -13.81
N PHE A 225 -1.03 -0.16 -13.99
CA PHE A 225 -2.34 -0.13 -13.34
C PHE A 225 -2.43 -1.25 -12.31
N VAL A 226 -2.41 -0.89 -11.02
CA VAL A 226 -2.63 -1.82 -9.91
C VAL A 226 -4.14 -1.96 -9.71
N VAL A 227 -4.68 -3.13 -10.02
CA VAL A 227 -6.13 -3.37 -10.04
C VAL A 227 -6.47 -4.73 -9.42
N SER A 228 -7.70 -4.87 -8.94
CA SER A 228 -8.21 -6.15 -8.45
C SER A 228 -9.49 -6.54 -9.20
N PRO A 229 -9.63 -7.78 -9.69
CA PRO A 229 -10.80 -8.21 -10.45
C PRO A 229 -12.04 -8.38 -9.56
N SER A 230 -11.85 -8.48 -8.24
CA SER A 230 -12.94 -8.48 -7.26
C SER A 230 -13.42 -7.07 -6.92
N CYS A 231 -12.72 -6.02 -7.34
CA CYS A 231 -13.04 -4.63 -7.03
C CYS A 231 -13.90 -3.98 -8.12
N GLY A 232 -15.07 -3.44 -7.75
CA GLY A 232 -16.00 -2.87 -8.72
C GLY A 232 -15.46 -1.67 -9.50
N SER A 233 -14.72 -0.77 -8.87
CA SER A 233 -14.12 0.40 -9.52
C SER A 233 -12.97 0.03 -10.45
N CYS A 234 -12.33 -1.13 -10.23
CA CYS A 234 -11.28 -1.67 -11.10
C CYS A 234 -11.82 -2.18 -12.43
N VAL A 235 -13.05 -2.72 -12.48
CA VAL A 235 -13.65 -3.24 -13.72
C VAL A 235 -13.71 -2.17 -14.80
N ASN A 236 -14.12 -0.94 -14.45
CA ASN A 236 -14.16 0.19 -15.37
C ASN A 236 -12.76 0.57 -15.91
N VAL A 237 -11.71 0.45 -15.08
CA VAL A 237 -10.34 0.72 -15.51
C VAL A 237 -9.84 -0.39 -16.43
N ILE A 238 -10.06 -1.66 -16.07
CA ILE A 238 -9.68 -2.83 -16.88
C ILE A 238 -10.31 -2.75 -18.29
N GLU A 239 -11.59 -2.38 -18.39
CA GLU A 239 -12.27 -2.19 -19.70
C GLU A 239 -11.65 -1.05 -20.52
N LYS A 240 -11.25 0.06 -19.88
CA LYS A 240 -10.67 1.23 -20.54
C LYS A 240 -9.22 1.06 -20.96
N VAL A 241 -8.43 0.24 -20.25
CA VAL A 241 -7.02 -0.01 -20.58
C VAL A 241 -6.86 -0.45 -22.04
N ARG A 242 -7.79 -1.26 -22.56
CA ARG A 242 -7.81 -1.68 -23.97
C ARG A 242 -7.92 -0.51 -24.94
N ALA A 243 -8.76 0.48 -24.63
CA ALA A 243 -8.87 1.68 -25.46
C ALA A 243 -7.60 2.54 -25.36
N TRP A 244 -7.02 2.66 -24.16
CA TRP A 244 -5.82 3.46 -23.93
C TRP A 244 -4.57 2.93 -24.62
N GLN A 245 -4.43 1.61 -24.79
CA GLN A 245 -3.38 1.02 -25.61
C GLN A 245 -3.34 1.60 -27.03
N HIS A 246 -4.51 1.87 -27.61
CA HIS A 246 -4.63 2.40 -28.96
C HIS A 246 -4.49 3.91 -29.02
N THR A 247 -4.95 4.64 -28.00
CA THR A 247 -4.84 6.11 -27.97
C THR A 247 -3.47 6.61 -27.53
N VAL A 248 -2.68 5.79 -26.83
CA VAL A 248 -1.37 6.16 -26.27
C VAL A 248 -0.27 5.16 -26.64
N PRO A 249 -0.02 4.86 -27.94
CA PRO A 249 0.80 3.72 -28.38
C PRO A 249 2.29 3.83 -28.01
N HIS A 250 2.74 5.02 -27.62
CA HIS A 250 4.10 5.27 -27.16
C HIS A 250 4.30 4.97 -25.66
N VAL A 251 3.24 4.64 -24.94
CA VAL A 251 3.28 4.23 -23.52
C VAL A 251 2.79 2.79 -23.43
N ARG A 252 3.62 1.92 -22.86
CA ARG A 252 3.27 0.53 -22.57
C ARG A 252 2.23 0.51 -21.46
N THR A 253 1.05 -0.07 -21.67
CA THR A 253 0.05 -0.21 -20.60
C THR A 253 0.16 -1.58 -19.96
N VAL A 254 0.34 -1.62 -18.65
CA VAL A 254 0.57 -2.84 -17.90
C VAL A 254 -0.45 -2.96 -16.79
N ILE A 255 -1.09 -4.12 -16.65
CA ILE A 255 -2.00 -4.42 -15.55
C ILE A 255 -1.28 -5.30 -14.53
N VAL A 256 -1.33 -4.90 -13.26
CA VAL A 256 -0.82 -5.67 -12.13
C VAL A 256 -1.99 -6.15 -11.27
N LEU A 257 -2.09 -7.45 -11.09
CA LEU A 257 -3.14 -8.14 -10.33
C LEU A 257 -2.56 -8.78 -9.07
N PRO A 258 -3.35 -9.01 -8.02
CA PRO A 258 -2.95 -9.90 -6.94
C PRO A 258 -2.89 -11.36 -7.41
N SER A 259 -2.00 -12.17 -6.84
CA SER A 259 -1.69 -13.52 -7.34
C SER A 259 -2.79 -14.58 -7.24
N PHE A 260 -3.90 -14.30 -6.55
CA PHE A 260 -5.08 -15.18 -6.54
C PHE A 260 -6.05 -14.91 -7.71
N ALA A 261 -5.72 -13.98 -8.61
CA ALA A 261 -6.60 -13.56 -9.71
C ALA A 261 -6.72 -14.58 -10.86
N THR A 262 -5.78 -15.51 -10.98
CA THR A 262 -5.69 -16.52 -12.07
C THR A 262 -6.92 -17.42 -12.16
N ASP A 263 -7.53 -17.79 -11.04
CA ASP A 263 -8.69 -18.69 -11.01
C ASP A 263 -10.06 -18.00 -11.16
N THR A 264 -10.10 -16.65 -11.07
CA THR A 264 -11.37 -15.93 -10.81
C THR A 264 -11.94 -15.19 -12.02
N TYR A 265 -11.14 -14.89 -13.06
CA TYR A 265 -11.63 -14.15 -14.24
C TYR A 265 -11.09 -14.71 -15.56
N HIS A 266 -11.92 -15.52 -16.23
CA HIS A 266 -11.66 -15.95 -17.61
C HIS A 266 -11.76 -14.76 -18.56
N GLY A 267 -10.68 -14.46 -19.30
CA GLY A 267 -10.63 -13.40 -20.32
C GLY A 267 -9.73 -12.18 -19.98
N LEU A 268 -9.17 -12.09 -18.77
CA LEU A 268 -8.16 -11.06 -18.45
C LEU A 268 -6.75 -11.43 -18.94
N ILE A 269 -6.50 -12.72 -19.21
CA ILE A 269 -5.19 -13.28 -19.60
C ILE A 269 -5.16 -13.55 -21.11
N ASP A 270 -5.77 -12.68 -21.92
CA ASP A 270 -5.56 -12.74 -23.37
C ASP A 270 -4.26 -11.95 -23.68
N PRO A 271 -3.17 -12.62 -24.12
CA PRO A 271 -1.89 -11.98 -24.40
C PRO A 271 -1.99 -10.92 -25.50
N GLN A 272 -3.07 -10.93 -26.30
CA GLN A 272 -3.31 -9.94 -27.35
C GLN A 272 -4.05 -8.69 -26.84
N ASP A 273 -4.67 -8.75 -25.67
CA ASP A 273 -5.48 -7.65 -25.11
C ASP A 273 -4.77 -6.91 -23.97
N PHE A 274 -3.96 -7.59 -23.14
CA PHE A 274 -3.34 -6.99 -21.97
C PHE A 274 -1.96 -7.57 -21.69
N GLU A 275 -1.05 -6.70 -21.25
CA GLU A 275 0.15 -7.15 -20.59
C GLU A 275 -0.11 -7.25 -19.09
N VAL A 276 -0.09 -8.49 -18.58
CA VAL A 276 -0.55 -8.81 -17.22
C VAL A 276 0.62 -9.35 -16.41
N TYR A 277 0.76 -8.79 -15.21
CA TYR A 277 1.66 -9.29 -14.19
C TYR A 277 0.91 -9.49 -12.87
N PHE A 278 1.48 -10.32 -12.03
CA PHE A 278 0.98 -10.62 -10.69
C PHE A 278 1.91 -10.06 -9.63
N ASP A 279 1.34 -9.55 -8.55
CA ASP A 279 2.03 -9.08 -7.35
C ASP A 279 1.81 -10.10 -6.21
N PRO A 280 2.61 -11.18 -6.14
CA PRO A 280 2.39 -12.28 -5.19
C PRO A 280 2.52 -11.91 -3.75
N GLN A 281 3.37 -10.93 -3.46
CA GLN A 281 3.60 -10.47 -2.11
C GLN A 281 2.71 -9.28 -1.74
N ALA A 282 1.84 -8.84 -2.66
CA ALA A 282 1.07 -7.60 -2.53
C ALA A 282 1.96 -6.39 -2.22
N THR A 283 3.24 -6.41 -2.62
CA THR A 283 4.22 -5.39 -2.27
C THR A 283 3.91 -4.08 -2.98
N LEU A 284 3.63 -4.13 -4.29
CA LEU A 284 3.22 -2.95 -5.05
C LEU A 284 1.86 -2.46 -4.54
N THR A 285 0.94 -3.40 -4.29
CA THR A 285 -0.41 -3.13 -3.79
C THR A 285 -0.41 -2.41 -2.43
N GLN A 286 0.46 -2.82 -1.50
CA GLN A 286 0.63 -2.18 -0.21
C GLN A 286 1.37 -0.84 -0.32
N MET A 287 2.32 -0.73 -1.25
CA MET A 287 3.10 0.49 -1.43
C MET A 287 2.26 1.66 -1.95
N VAL A 288 1.29 1.40 -2.83
CA VAL A 288 0.44 2.47 -3.37
C VAL A 288 -0.58 3.04 -2.37
N ARG A 289 -0.69 2.46 -1.16
CA ARG A 289 -1.35 2.95 0.07
C ARG A 289 -2.76 3.57 0.00
N GLY A 290 -3.40 3.67 -1.17
CA GLY A 290 -4.73 4.27 -1.35
C GLY A 290 -5.77 3.35 -1.99
N GLY A 291 -5.44 2.06 -2.17
CA GLY A 291 -6.36 1.05 -2.69
C GLY A 291 -6.30 0.89 -4.21
N THR A 292 -7.18 0.05 -4.74
CA THR A 292 -7.30 -0.23 -6.17
C THR A 292 -8.58 0.41 -6.73
N PRO A 293 -8.59 0.95 -7.95
CA PRO A 293 -7.48 0.99 -8.92
C PRO A 293 -6.49 2.12 -8.63
N THR A 294 -5.21 1.89 -8.88
CA THR A 294 -4.17 2.94 -8.88
C THR A 294 -3.37 2.90 -10.18
N ALA A 295 -3.01 4.06 -10.73
CA ALA A 295 -2.13 4.18 -11.89
C ALA A 295 -0.81 4.89 -11.55
N LEU A 296 0.28 4.40 -12.11
CA LEU A 296 1.64 4.93 -12.03
C LEU A 296 2.21 5.01 -13.44
N LEU A 297 2.98 6.04 -13.77
CA LEU A 297 3.75 6.10 -15.01
C LEU A 297 5.23 5.95 -14.68
N LEU A 298 5.85 4.87 -15.16
CA LEU A 298 7.26 4.59 -15.04
C LEU A 298 8.00 5.11 -16.27
N GLY A 299 9.02 5.93 -16.06
CA GLY A 299 9.94 6.38 -17.11
C GLY A 299 10.99 5.32 -17.42
N ALA A 300 11.63 5.45 -18.58
CA ALA A 300 12.76 4.60 -18.97
C ALA A 300 14.08 4.98 -18.26
N ASP A 301 14.03 5.98 -17.38
CA ASP A 301 15.13 6.52 -16.58
C ASP A 301 15.16 5.94 -15.15
N ASP A 302 14.51 4.80 -14.91
CA ASP A 302 14.30 4.19 -13.58
C ASP A 302 13.53 5.08 -12.58
N LEU A 303 12.89 6.15 -13.04
CA LEU A 303 12.10 7.05 -12.21
C LEU A 303 10.60 6.90 -12.46
N ILE A 304 9.81 7.13 -11.42
CA ILE A 304 8.37 7.36 -11.56
C ILE A 304 8.20 8.74 -12.20
N ALA A 305 7.63 8.75 -13.40
CA ALA A 305 7.40 9.94 -14.19
C ALA A 305 6.11 10.67 -13.81
N ALA A 306 5.09 9.95 -13.34
CA ALA A 306 3.84 10.52 -12.84
C ALA A 306 3.07 9.53 -11.94
N GLY A 307 2.16 10.05 -11.11
CA GLY A 307 1.34 9.27 -10.18
C GLY A 307 1.91 9.23 -8.75
N PRO A 308 1.30 8.48 -7.82
CA PRO A 308 0.16 7.59 -8.00
C PRO A 308 -1.17 8.34 -8.19
N ALA A 309 -1.95 7.95 -9.20
CA ALA A 309 -3.34 8.38 -9.38
C ALA A 309 -4.28 7.32 -8.81
N ILE A 310 -5.01 7.65 -7.75
CA ILE A 310 -5.76 6.69 -6.94
C ILE A 310 -7.27 6.83 -7.19
N GLY A 311 -7.91 5.72 -7.54
CA GLY A 311 -9.35 5.63 -7.82
C GLY A 311 -9.71 5.88 -9.30
N SER A 312 -10.84 5.32 -9.73
CA SER A 312 -11.23 5.29 -11.17
C SER A 312 -11.29 6.68 -11.84
N PRO A 313 -11.82 7.75 -11.23
CA PRO A 313 -11.82 9.09 -11.85
C PRO A 313 -10.42 9.68 -12.00
N ALA A 314 -9.56 9.52 -10.99
CA ALA A 314 -8.19 10.03 -11.03
C ALA A 314 -7.35 9.28 -12.07
N VAL A 315 -7.51 7.95 -12.16
CA VAL A 315 -6.86 7.13 -13.19
C VAL A 315 -7.32 7.52 -14.61
N ALA A 316 -8.59 7.87 -14.79
CA ALA A 316 -9.08 8.35 -16.08
C ALA A 316 -8.44 9.70 -16.46
N SER A 317 -8.47 10.68 -15.55
CA SER A 317 -7.83 11.99 -15.76
C SER A 317 -6.34 11.85 -16.03
N PHE A 318 -5.66 10.96 -15.30
CA PHE A 318 -4.24 10.67 -15.46
C PHE A 318 -3.89 10.22 -16.88
N MET A 319 -4.71 9.35 -17.47
CA MET A 319 -4.50 8.91 -18.85
C MET A 319 -4.86 9.97 -19.88
N ASP A 320 -5.88 10.79 -19.61
CA ASP A 320 -6.21 11.94 -20.46
C ASP A 320 -5.07 12.97 -20.46
N ASP A 321 -4.43 13.22 -19.31
CA ASP A 321 -3.28 14.12 -19.18
C ASP A 321 -2.06 13.57 -19.94
N ILE A 322 -1.77 12.27 -19.84
CA ILE A 322 -0.69 11.62 -20.60
C ILE A 322 -0.95 11.75 -22.12
N ALA A 323 -2.19 11.51 -22.56
CA ALA A 323 -2.55 11.64 -23.97
C ALA A 323 -2.39 13.10 -24.45
N ALA A 324 -2.83 14.09 -23.66
CA ALA A 324 -2.72 15.51 -23.99
C ALA A 324 -1.26 15.99 -24.07
N GLN A 325 -0.37 15.48 -23.22
CA GLN A 325 1.06 15.83 -23.23
C GLN A 325 1.82 15.25 -24.42
N GLN A 326 1.25 14.29 -25.15
CA GLN A 326 1.84 13.74 -26.37
C GLN A 326 1.54 14.58 -27.61
N GLU A 327 0.46 15.37 -27.64
CA GLU A 327 0.12 16.24 -28.77
C GLU A 327 1.09 17.43 -29.01
N PRO A 328 1.67 18.13 -27.99
CA PRO A 328 2.52 19.29 -28.24
C PRO A 328 3.91 18.97 -28.82
N ALA A 329 4.37 17.71 -28.78
CA ALA A 329 5.66 17.32 -29.37
C ALA A 329 5.62 17.21 -30.91
N MET A 330 4.43 17.11 -31.51
CA MET A 330 4.27 16.83 -32.94
C MET A 330 4.09 18.09 -33.81
N ASN A 331 3.98 19.29 -33.21
CA ASN A 331 3.79 20.56 -33.94
C ASN A 331 4.97 21.56 -33.81
N LYS A 332 6.17 21.08 -33.46
CA LYS A 332 7.42 21.85 -33.53
C LYS A 332 8.47 21.14 -34.40
N VAL A 333 8.10 20.84 -35.64
CA VAL A 333 9.08 20.79 -36.73
C VAL A 333 8.79 22.00 -37.60
N ALA A 334 9.54 23.06 -37.36
CA ALA A 334 9.57 24.20 -38.26
C ALA A 334 9.93 23.71 -39.67
N THR A 335 9.05 24.03 -40.62
CA THR A 335 9.24 23.90 -42.05
C THR A 335 10.65 24.34 -42.44
N PRO A 336 11.47 23.51 -43.13
CA PRO A 336 12.72 24.00 -43.67
C PRO A 336 12.40 24.97 -44.81
N THR A 337 12.67 26.25 -44.59
CA THR A 337 12.73 27.25 -45.65
C THR A 337 13.85 26.88 -46.61
N VAL A 338 13.49 26.43 -47.80
CA VAL A 338 14.41 26.19 -48.91
C VAL A 338 14.95 27.53 -49.39
N THR A 339 16.26 27.74 -49.22
CA THR A 339 17.01 28.76 -49.96
C THR A 339 18.09 28.07 -50.77
N THR A 340 17.92 28.13 -52.08
CA THR A 340 18.78 27.59 -53.13
C THR A 340 20.12 28.34 -53.20
N GLY A 341 21.24 27.63 -53.35
CA GLY A 341 22.56 28.24 -53.56
C GLY A 341 23.69 27.25 -53.89
N THR A 342 23.78 26.85 -55.16
CA THR A 342 24.97 26.51 -55.98
C THR A 342 26.16 25.69 -55.42
N MET A 343 26.41 24.54 -56.05
CA MET A 343 27.69 23.77 -56.09
C MET A 343 28.73 24.41 -57.02
N VAL A 344 30.02 24.40 -56.62
CA VAL A 344 31.24 24.11 -57.43
C VAL A 344 32.38 23.67 -56.45
N PRO A 345 33.51 23.04 -56.86
CA PRO A 345 33.80 21.62 -56.72
C PRO A 345 35.02 21.27 -55.82
N GLU A 346 35.24 19.97 -55.65
CA GLU A 346 36.22 19.24 -54.81
C GLU A 346 37.70 19.62 -54.98
N ASP A 347 38.47 19.54 -53.88
CA ASP A 347 39.93 19.36 -53.86
C ASP A 347 40.25 18.01 -53.16
N PRO A 348 40.99 17.08 -53.80
CA PRO A 348 41.02 15.68 -53.40
C PRO A 348 42.31 15.35 -52.64
N THR A 349 42.25 15.25 -51.33
CA THR A 349 43.23 14.45 -50.56
C THR A 349 42.61 14.04 -49.22
N PHE A 350 42.07 12.82 -49.13
CA PHE A 350 42.37 11.94 -48.01
C PHE A 350 41.95 10.50 -48.32
N ASP A 351 42.91 9.61 -48.10
CA ASP A 351 42.93 8.19 -48.37
C ASP A 351 41.98 7.43 -47.42
N TYR A 352 41.09 6.60 -47.96
CA TYR A 352 40.20 5.72 -47.20
C TYR A 352 40.72 4.29 -47.26
N THR A 353 41.83 4.04 -46.56
CA THR A 353 42.25 2.65 -46.34
C THR A 353 42.81 2.42 -44.94
N SER A 354 42.04 1.65 -44.16
CA SER A 354 42.44 0.89 -42.96
C SER A 354 42.90 1.67 -41.70
N THR A 355 42.00 1.79 -40.71
CA THR A 355 42.43 1.80 -39.30
C THR A 355 41.49 0.98 -38.42
N SER A 356 42.13 0.00 -37.79
CA SER A 356 41.70 -0.89 -36.72
C SER A 356 40.76 -0.29 -35.67
N VAL A 357 39.79 -1.10 -35.24
CA VAL A 357 39.08 -0.93 -33.97
C VAL A 357 40.10 -1.04 -32.84
N THR A 358 40.43 0.08 -32.22
CA THR A 358 41.14 0.10 -30.94
C THR A 358 40.13 -0.23 -29.85
N THR A 359 40.16 -1.48 -29.37
CA THR A 359 39.67 -1.83 -28.04
C THR A 359 40.45 -1.01 -27.02
N THR A 360 39.80 -0.05 -26.39
CA THR A 360 40.29 0.59 -25.17
C THR A 360 40.36 -0.50 -24.08
N PRO A 361 41.53 -0.77 -23.48
CA PRO A 361 41.60 -1.66 -22.34
C PRO A 361 40.80 -1.06 -21.17
N LEU A 362 40.14 -1.90 -20.37
CA LEU A 362 39.71 -1.52 -19.03
C LEU A 362 40.91 -0.87 -18.33
N ALA A 363 40.77 0.38 -17.93
CA ALA A 363 41.74 0.99 -17.04
C ALA A 363 41.78 0.17 -15.75
N GLU A 364 42.98 -0.30 -15.38
CA GLU A 364 43.29 -0.67 -14.01
C GLU A 364 42.88 0.51 -13.12
N VAL A 365 41.91 0.27 -12.23
CA VAL A 365 41.60 1.20 -11.14
C VAL A 365 42.77 1.06 -10.17
N THR A 366 43.71 2.00 -10.28
CA THR A 366 44.74 2.21 -9.28
C THR A 366 44.10 2.79 -8.03
N ASP A 367 44.36 2.11 -6.92
CA ASP A 367 44.27 2.58 -5.53
C ASP A 367 44.80 4.03 -5.42
N ASP A 368 43.90 4.97 -5.13
CA ASP A 368 44.22 6.31 -4.61
C ASP A 368 42.96 6.96 -4.00
N GLY A 369 42.82 6.83 -2.68
CA GLY A 369 42.17 7.85 -1.84
C GLY A 369 40.68 7.68 -1.55
N ILE A 370 40.38 7.14 -0.36
CA ILE A 370 39.14 7.31 0.45
C ILE A 370 37.95 7.81 -0.37
N GLU A 371 37.25 6.90 -1.05
CA GLU A 371 35.92 7.18 -1.58
C GLU A 371 34.97 7.25 -0.37
N ASP A 372 34.54 8.47 -0.02
CA ASP A 372 33.45 8.70 0.92
C ASP A 372 32.28 7.78 0.56
N TYR A 373 32.02 6.80 1.41
CA TYR A 373 30.88 5.90 1.25
C TYR A 373 29.60 6.74 1.12
N GLU A 374 28.99 6.77 -0.08
CA GLU A 374 27.70 7.40 -0.28
C GLU A 374 26.65 6.65 0.53
N ARG A 375 26.15 7.28 1.60
CA ARG A 375 25.11 6.69 2.45
C ARG A 375 23.86 6.40 1.62
N ARG A 376 23.58 5.12 1.41
CA ARG A 376 22.36 4.65 0.75
C ARG A 376 21.25 4.42 1.78
N PRO A 377 20.00 4.76 1.47
CA PRO A 377 18.89 4.45 2.35
C PRO A 377 18.78 2.93 2.52
N THR A 378 18.43 2.48 3.74
CA THR A 378 18.18 1.07 4.03
C THR A 378 16.98 0.62 3.20
N PRO A 379 17.19 -0.32 2.25
CA PRO A 379 16.10 -0.78 1.41
C PRO A 379 15.12 -1.62 2.21
N PHE A 380 13.86 -1.66 1.76
CA PHE A 380 12.85 -2.51 2.38
C PHE A 380 13.00 -3.95 1.86
N ALA A 381 13.26 -4.88 2.78
CA ALA A 381 13.11 -6.31 2.55
C ALA A 381 12.52 -6.98 3.81
N LEU A 382 11.74 -8.05 3.61
CA LEU A 382 11.21 -8.90 4.66
C LEU A 382 12.00 -10.21 4.70
N LEU A 383 12.49 -10.56 5.89
CA LEU A 383 13.19 -11.80 6.17
C LEU A 383 12.39 -12.59 7.22
N ALA A 384 12.45 -13.92 7.18
CA ALA A 384 11.91 -14.73 8.26
C ALA A 384 13.00 -15.00 9.30
N ASP A 385 12.70 -14.87 10.59
CA ASP A 385 13.61 -15.28 11.65
C ASP A 385 13.56 -16.80 11.90
N GLY A 386 14.44 -17.31 12.76
CA GLY A 386 14.47 -18.74 13.13
C GLY A 386 13.22 -19.27 13.85
N GLU A 387 12.24 -18.42 14.16
CA GLU A 387 10.92 -18.79 14.72
C GLU A 387 9.80 -18.68 13.66
N GLY A 388 10.12 -18.24 12.44
CA GLY A 388 9.18 -18.04 11.33
C GLY A 388 8.47 -16.68 11.35
N ASN A 389 8.83 -15.76 12.24
CA ASN A 389 8.26 -14.41 12.24
C ASN A 389 8.91 -13.58 11.12
N ARG A 390 8.12 -12.75 10.45
CA ARG A 390 8.62 -11.83 9.42
C ARG A 390 9.14 -10.56 10.05
N VAL A 391 10.41 -10.25 9.80
CA VAL A 391 11.11 -9.06 10.29
C VAL A 391 11.64 -8.28 9.09
N SER A 392 11.38 -6.97 9.05
CA SER A 392 11.91 -6.11 7.98
C SER A 392 13.29 -5.55 8.31
N MET A 393 14.11 -5.29 7.29
CA MET A 393 15.39 -4.59 7.47
C MET A 393 15.23 -3.24 8.19
N ILE A 394 14.16 -2.51 7.88
CA ILE A 394 13.85 -1.22 8.51
C ILE A 394 13.54 -1.39 10.00
N SER A 395 12.72 -2.38 10.37
CA SER A 395 12.42 -2.65 11.79
C SER A 395 13.64 -3.13 12.58
N MET A 396 14.58 -3.84 11.93
CA MET A 396 15.84 -4.22 12.56
C MET A 396 16.72 -2.99 12.80
N ALA A 397 16.87 -2.14 11.78
CA ALA A 397 17.58 -0.88 11.88
C ALA A 397 17.00 0.03 12.99
N ASP A 398 15.68 0.18 13.05
CA ASP A 398 14.98 0.97 14.08
C ASP A 398 15.28 0.46 15.52
N SER A 399 15.64 -0.83 15.67
CA SER A 399 16.01 -1.44 16.96
C SER A 399 17.49 -1.22 17.34
N GLY A 400 18.31 -0.76 16.40
CA GLY A 400 19.74 -0.55 16.57
C GLY A 400 20.55 -0.99 15.35
N PRO A 401 21.86 -0.69 15.32
CA PRO A 401 22.73 -1.17 14.25
C PRO A 401 22.77 -2.70 14.21
N VAL A 402 22.85 -3.28 13.01
CA VAL A 402 22.94 -4.73 12.79
C VAL A 402 23.76 -5.03 11.54
N VAL A 403 24.57 -6.10 11.59
CA VAL A 403 25.31 -6.59 10.42
C VAL A 403 24.61 -7.82 9.86
N LEU A 404 24.33 -7.80 8.56
CA LEU A 404 23.78 -8.93 7.81
C LEU A 404 24.87 -9.55 6.93
N LEU A 405 25.04 -10.86 7.05
CA LEU A 405 25.96 -11.65 6.24
C LEU A 405 25.15 -12.65 5.42
N MET A 406 24.99 -12.37 4.14
CA MET A 406 24.34 -13.28 3.20
C MET A 406 25.29 -14.43 2.88
N VAL A 407 24.93 -15.65 3.24
CA VAL A 407 25.82 -16.83 3.15
C VAL A 407 25.09 -18.08 2.70
N SER A 408 25.83 -19.05 2.17
CA SER A 408 25.34 -20.40 1.90
C SER A 408 26.33 -21.42 2.47
N PRO A 409 25.90 -22.37 3.33
CA PRO A 409 26.78 -23.40 3.91
C PRO A 409 27.45 -24.33 2.89
N GLY A 410 26.94 -24.40 1.66
CA GLY A 410 27.53 -25.17 0.56
C GLY A 410 28.50 -24.38 -0.33
N CYS A 411 28.71 -23.09 -0.05
CA CYS A 411 29.54 -22.19 -0.83
C CYS A 411 30.95 -22.10 -0.23
N GLY A 412 31.98 -22.46 -1.00
CA GLY A 412 33.37 -22.52 -0.52
C GLY A 412 33.92 -21.18 -0.02
N SER A 413 33.57 -20.07 -0.68
CA SER A 413 33.91 -18.71 -0.22
C SER A 413 33.10 -18.26 1.00
N CYS A 414 31.98 -18.91 1.30
CA CYS A 414 31.14 -18.57 2.45
C CYS A 414 31.67 -19.19 3.75
N LEU A 415 32.40 -20.32 3.68
CA LEU A 415 32.90 -21.02 4.85
C LEU A 415 33.77 -20.14 5.78
N PRO A 416 34.77 -19.38 5.28
CA PRO A 416 35.57 -18.51 6.16
C PRO A 416 34.74 -17.42 6.85
N VAL A 417 33.71 -16.90 6.17
CA VAL A 417 32.79 -15.89 6.72
C VAL A 417 31.90 -16.51 7.81
N ILE A 418 31.39 -17.72 7.57
CA ILE A 418 30.60 -18.47 8.54
C ILE A 418 31.46 -18.91 9.74
N GLU A 419 32.74 -19.22 9.57
CA GLU A 419 33.59 -19.58 10.71
C GLU A 419 33.93 -18.38 11.61
N GLN A 420 34.07 -17.19 11.02
CA GLN A 420 34.49 -15.98 11.74
C GLN A 420 33.34 -15.16 12.33
N ALA A 421 32.10 -15.29 11.82
CA ALA A 421 31.01 -14.39 12.19
C ALA A 421 30.69 -14.32 13.70
N GLN A 422 30.75 -15.45 14.43
CA GLN A 422 30.59 -15.44 15.90
C GLN A 422 31.72 -14.67 16.61
N GLY A 423 32.95 -14.77 16.09
CA GLY A 423 34.11 -14.04 16.62
C GLY A 423 34.01 -12.54 16.37
N TRP A 424 33.44 -12.12 15.24
CA TRP A 424 33.16 -10.72 14.95
C TRP A 424 32.03 -10.17 15.84
N GLU A 425 30.92 -10.91 16.01
CA GLU A 425 29.82 -10.49 16.89
C GLU A 425 30.30 -10.22 18.33
N ALA A 426 31.20 -11.07 18.85
CA ALA A 426 31.79 -10.87 20.17
C ALA A 426 32.62 -9.58 20.28
N GLN A 427 33.26 -9.14 19.20
CA GLN A 427 34.08 -7.93 19.15
C GLN A 427 33.25 -6.65 18.93
N LEU A 428 32.07 -6.77 18.32
CA LEU A 428 31.18 -5.66 17.99
C LEU A 428 30.35 -5.10 19.17
N ARG A 429 30.71 -5.45 20.43
CA ARG A 429 30.17 -4.84 21.67
C ARG A 429 28.64 -4.71 21.69
N GLY A 430 27.95 -5.80 21.35
CA GLY A 430 26.48 -5.90 21.40
C GLY A 430 25.74 -5.51 20.11
N ILE A 431 26.43 -5.20 19.02
CA ILE A 431 25.82 -5.11 17.69
C ILE A 431 25.65 -6.53 17.15
N PRO A 432 24.41 -6.99 16.87
CA PRO A 432 24.16 -8.33 16.40
C PRO A 432 24.71 -8.57 14.99
N VAL A 433 25.22 -9.78 14.76
CA VAL A 433 25.56 -10.29 13.43
C VAL A 433 24.56 -11.38 13.06
N ARG A 434 23.87 -11.21 11.92
CA ARG A 434 22.86 -12.15 11.44
C ARG A 434 23.31 -12.79 10.14
N LEU A 435 23.29 -14.12 10.09
CA LEU A 435 23.47 -14.86 8.85
C LEU A 435 22.15 -14.88 8.08
N VAL A 436 22.18 -14.52 6.80
CA VAL A 436 21.00 -14.57 5.92
C VAL A 436 21.20 -15.70 4.92
N VAL A 437 20.28 -16.66 4.90
CA VAL A 437 20.30 -17.81 3.98
C VAL A 437 19.07 -17.82 3.07
N THR A 438 19.21 -18.38 1.89
CA THR A 438 18.16 -18.38 0.85
C THR A 438 17.25 -19.61 0.86
N HIS A 439 17.64 -20.69 1.55
CA HIS A 439 16.91 -21.94 1.59
C HIS A 439 16.83 -22.50 3.00
N GLU A 440 15.68 -23.09 3.35
CA GLU A 440 15.43 -23.70 4.66
C GLU A 440 16.42 -24.83 4.96
N SER A 441 16.85 -25.56 3.93
CA SER A 441 17.87 -26.61 4.03
C SER A 441 19.24 -26.11 4.54
N HIS A 442 19.47 -24.80 4.53
CA HIS A 442 20.70 -24.19 5.07
C HIS A 442 20.62 -23.90 6.58
N LEU A 443 19.44 -23.96 7.19
CA LEU A 443 19.26 -23.69 8.62
C LEU A 443 19.93 -24.76 9.49
N GLN A 444 19.65 -26.04 9.20
CA GLN A 444 20.19 -27.16 10.00
C GLN A 444 21.73 -27.19 10.02
N PRO A 445 22.45 -27.07 8.89
CA PRO A 445 23.92 -27.03 8.90
C PRO A 445 24.51 -25.90 9.76
N LEU A 446 23.89 -24.72 9.76
CA LEU A 446 24.35 -23.60 10.59
C LEU A 446 24.08 -23.83 12.07
N GLN A 447 22.94 -24.43 12.42
CA GLN A 447 22.62 -24.79 13.81
C GLN A 447 23.58 -25.86 14.34
N GLU A 448 23.95 -26.85 13.52
CA GLU A 448 24.96 -27.87 13.87
C GLU A 448 26.35 -27.26 14.09
N GLN A 449 26.66 -26.13 13.44
CA GLN A 449 27.88 -25.34 13.68
C GLN A 449 27.78 -24.40 14.89
N GLY A 450 26.67 -24.45 15.65
CA GLY A 450 26.50 -23.72 16.91
C GLY A 450 25.87 -22.34 16.77
N TYR A 451 25.33 -21.97 15.59
CA TYR A 451 24.56 -20.73 15.44
C TYR A 451 23.19 -20.84 16.11
N ALA A 452 22.84 -19.86 16.94
CA ALA A 452 21.52 -19.79 17.56
C ALA A 452 20.43 -19.51 16.50
N PRO A 453 19.20 -20.05 16.61
CA PRO A 453 18.13 -19.79 15.64
C PRO A 453 17.88 -18.30 15.39
N LYS A 454 17.96 -17.48 16.43
CA LYS A 454 17.79 -16.02 16.33
C LYS A 454 18.85 -15.31 15.48
N SER A 455 20.06 -15.88 15.34
CA SER A 455 21.14 -15.29 14.53
C SER A 455 21.09 -15.71 13.07
N ILE A 456 20.10 -16.50 12.66
CA ILE A 456 19.89 -16.91 11.29
C ILE A 456 18.56 -16.32 10.80
N LEU A 457 18.59 -15.71 9.63
CA LEU A 457 17.44 -15.17 8.93
C LEU A 457 17.29 -15.89 7.58
N MET A 458 16.06 -16.10 7.15
CA MET A 458 15.74 -16.70 5.86
C MET A 458 15.22 -15.63 4.89
N ASP A 459 15.92 -15.51 3.76
CA ASP A 459 15.51 -14.75 2.59
C ASP A 459 14.74 -15.69 1.66
N GLU A 460 13.48 -16.00 2.03
CA GLU A 460 12.64 -17.02 1.37
C GLU A 460 12.46 -16.81 -0.14
N HIS A 461 12.66 -15.58 -0.62
CA HIS A 461 12.42 -15.19 -2.02
C HIS A 461 13.66 -14.59 -2.70
N ASN A 462 14.85 -14.73 -2.11
CA ASN A 462 16.09 -14.15 -2.63
C ASN A 462 16.02 -12.63 -2.84
N ALA A 463 15.24 -11.92 -2.01
CA ALA A 463 15.02 -10.49 -2.12
C ALA A 463 16.33 -9.71 -1.98
N LEU A 464 17.22 -10.12 -1.06
CA LEU A 464 18.51 -9.44 -0.87
C LEU A 464 19.47 -9.75 -2.02
N LEU A 465 19.46 -10.98 -2.53
CA LEU A 465 20.28 -11.38 -3.68
C LEU A 465 19.94 -10.55 -4.92
N GLN A 466 18.65 -10.34 -5.19
CA GLN A 466 18.19 -9.52 -6.30
C GLN A 466 18.45 -8.02 -6.06
N MET A 467 18.31 -7.58 -4.81
CA MET A 467 18.44 -6.17 -4.42
C MET A 467 19.87 -5.65 -4.53
N PHE A 468 20.85 -6.42 -4.06
CA PHE A 468 22.25 -6.00 -4.07
C PHE A 468 23.02 -6.47 -5.33
N GLY A 469 22.42 -7.36 -6.12
CA GLY A 469 23.03 -7.90 -7.34
C GLY A 469 24.31 -8.69 -7.08
N SER A 470 24.53 -9.10 -5.83
CA SER A 470 25.76 -9.74 -5.37
C SER A 470 25.50 -11.13 -4.79
N GLY A 471 26.31 -12.09 -5.22
CA GLY A 471 26.23 -13.47 -4.73
C GLY A 471 26.67 -13.63 -3.28
N THR A 472 26.61 -14.85 -2.77
CA THR A 472 27.14 -15.16 -1.43
C THR A 472 28.66 -15.44 -1.47
N PRO A 473 29.47 -14.93 -0.53
CA PRO A 473 29.05 -14.13 0.62
C PRO A 473 28.93 -12.63 0.30
N THR A 474 27.95 -11.95 0.90
CA THR A 474 27.80 -10.48 0.87
C THR A 474 27.55 -9.95 2.29
N LEU A 475 28.21 -8.84 2.65
CA LEU A 475 27.99 -8.09 3.89
C LEU A 475 27.18 -6.81 3.61
N VAL A 476 26.20 -6.55 4.49
CA VAL A 476 25.46 -5.29 4.56
C VAL A 476 25.28 -4.89 6.03
N ALA A 477 25.69 -3.67 6.41
CA ALA A 477 25.48 -3.16 7.76
C ALA A 477 24.37 -2.10 7.76
N LEU A 478 23.39 -2.24 8.66
CA LEU A 478 22.24 -1.34 8.78
C LEU A 478 22.45 -0.36 9.93
N GLY A 479 22.12 0.91 9.70
CA GLY A 479 22.19 1.98 10.68
C GLY A 479 20.80 2.35 11.23
N PRO A 480 20.72 2.80 12.50
CA PRO A 480 19.44 3.19 13.11
C PRO A 480 18.82 4.46 12.52
N ASP A 481 19.56 5.19 11.70
CA ASP A 481 19.09 6.34 10.91
C ASP A 481 18.39 5.94 9.60
N ARG A 482 18.18 4.63 9.38
CA ARG A 482 17.64 4.05 8.15
C ARG A 482 18.53 4.27 6.93
N TYR A 483 19.84 4.41 7.14
CA TYR A 483 20.85 4.33 6.09
C TYR A 483 21.73 3.11 6.32
N LEU A 484 22.31 2.59 5.24
CA LEU A 484 23.35 1.58 5.35
C LEU A 484 24.59 2.22 5.98
N LEU A 485 25.21 1.51 6.92
CA LEU A 485 26.49 1.90 7.51
C LEU A 485 27.66 1.43 6.66
N ALA A 486 27.51 0.27 6.00
CA ALA A 486 28.52 -0.31 5.12
C ALA A 486 27.87 -1.30 4.14
N GLY A 487 28.54 -1.50 3.01
CA GLY A 487 28.16 -2.46 1.98
C GLY A 487 27.16 -1.95 0.92
N PRO A 488 26.80 -2.81 -0.05
CA PRO A 488 27.12 -4.24 -0.13
C PRO A 488 28.61 -4.52 -0.40
N VAL A 489 29.24 -5.36 0.42
CA VAL A 489 30.63 -5.84 0.21
C VAL A 489 30.58 -7.32 -0.12
N SER A 490 31.15 -7.72 -1.26
CA SER A 490 31.07 -9.10 -1.77
C SER A 490 32.42 -9.80 -1.71
N GLY A 491 32.40 -11.08 -1.35
CA GLY A 491 33.60 -11.94 -1.30
C GLY A 491 34.25 -12.00 0.07
N SER A 492 34.82 -13.16 0.41
CA SER A 492 35.26 -13.47 1.77
C SER A 492 36.37 -12.57 2.30
N GLN A 493 37.34 -12.19 1.45
CA GLN A 493 38.46 -11.36 1.85
C GLN A 493 38.02 -9.90 2.08
N ALA A 494 37.27 -9.33 1.13
CA ALA A 494 36.74 -7.97 1.26
C ALA A 494 35.80 -7.84 2.47
N ILE A 495 35.02 -8.88 2.77
CA ILE A 495 34.18 -8.91 3.98
C ILE A 495 35.03 -8.91 5.24
N ALA A 496 36.13 -9.68 5.29
CA ALA A 496 37.01 -9.68 6.45
C ALA A 496 37.66 -8.30 6.69
N GLU A 497 38.16 -7.66 5.62
CA GLU A 497 38.73 -6.30 5.67
C GLU A 497 37.68 -5.28 6.13
N ALA A 498 36.46 -5.32 5.57
CA ALA A 498 35.37 -4.44 5.98
C ALA A 498 34.95 -4.66 7.44
N MET A 499 34.96 -5.90 7.93
CA MET A 499 34.64 -6.21 9.33
C MET A 499 35.73 -5.71 10.28
N GLU A 500 37.00 -5.78 9.90
CA GLU A 500 38.09 -5.20 10.69
C GLU A 500 37.93 -3.68 10.85
N GLU A 501 37.56 -2.98 9.77
CA GLU A 501 37.27 -1.55 9.79
C GLU A 501 36.07 -1.22 10.68
N ILE A 502 34.94 -1.91 10.50
CA ILE A 502 33.73 -1.72 11.33
C ILE A 502 34.04 -1.98 12.82
N ILE A 503 34.81 -3.03 13.13
CA ILE A 503 35.20 -3.35 14.51
C ILE A 503 36.08 -2.23 15.08
N ALA A 504 37.04 -1.71 14.32
CA ALA A 504 37.91 -0.61 14.74
C ALA A 504 37.10 0.68 15.01
N GLU A 505 36.16 1.04 14.14
CA GLU A 505 35.27 2.18 14.34
C GLU A 505 34.38 2.02 15.57
N VAL A 506 33.79 0.85 15.78
CA VAL A 506 32.96 0.56 16.96
C VAL A 506 33.78 0.63 18.24
N ALA A 507 35.02 0.11 18.23
CA ALA A 507 35.93 0.20 19.36
C ALA A 507 36.34 1.66 19.67
N ALA A 508 36.55 2.49 18.65
CA ALA A 508 36.85 3.91 18.80
C ALA A 508 35.65 4.71 19.32
N ALA A 509 34.45 4.43 18.83
CA ALA A 509 33.22 5.10 19.24
C ALA A 509 32.74 4.71 20.65
N ARG A 510 33.13 3.51 21.11
CA ARG A 510 32.81 2.99 22.44
C ARG A 510 34.10 2.54 23.12
N PRO A 511 34.97 3.44 23.60
CA PRO A 511 36.19 3.03 24.30
C PRO A 511 35.84 2.15 25.51
N GLU A 512 36.70 1.19 25.84
CA GLU A 512 36.50 0.38 27.06
C GLU A 512 36.35 1.31 28.25
N ALA A 513 35.44 0.96 29.17
CA ALA A 513 35.47 1.52 30.51
C ALA A 513 36.83 1.15 31.11
N GLY A 514 37.80 2.05 30.95
CA GLY A 514 39.15 1.83 31.44
C GLY A 514 39.12 1.55 32.93
N ASP A 515 39.99 0.64 33.36
CA ASP A 515 40.29 0.24 34.74
C ASP A 515 40.72 1.43 35.66
N GLY A 516 40.57 2.68 35.21
CA GLY A 516 40.84 3.91 35.97
C GLY A 516 39.77 4.26 37.00
N ASP A 517 38.51 3.81 36.83
CA ASP A 517 37.44 4.13 37.78
C ASP A 517 37.39 3.17 38.99
N ARG A 518 38.19 2.09 38.94
CA ARG A 518 38.45 1.20 40.10
C ARG A 518 39.53 1.73 41.03
N ALA A 519 40.42 2.61 40.54
CA ALA A 519 41.45 3.24 41.36
C ALA A 519 40.90 4.40 42.21
N ASP A 520 39.94 5.17 41.69
CA ASP A 520 39.33 6.30 42.43
C ASP A 520 38.21 5.87 43.40
N ALA A 521 37.59 4.70 43.18
CA ALA A 521 36.66 4.11 44.15
C ALA A 521 37.36 3.54 45.41
N LEU A 522 38.67 3.28 45.35
CA LEU A 522 39.46 2.76 46.48
C LEU A 522 40.22 3.84 47.26
N THR A 523 40.38 5.06 46.71
CA THR A 523 40.99 6.20 47.42
C THR A 523 39.97 7.03 48.21
N VAL A 524 38.69 7.02 47.83
CA VAL A 524 37.62 7.72 48.58
C VAL A 524 37.15 6.94 49.82
N SER A 525 37.31 5.61 49.87
CA SER A 525 36.97 4.81 51.05
C SER A 525 38.05 4.79 52.15
N ALA A 526 39.19 5.45 51.96
CA ALA A 526 40.28 5.53 52.96
C ALA A 526 40.43 6.93 53.62
N ARG A 527 39.49 7.85 53.34
CA ARG A 527 39.30 9.11 54.09
C ARG A 527 37.80 9.36 54.30
N GLY A 528 37.21 8.58 55.19
CA GLY A 528 35.86 8.74 55.71
C GLY A 528 35.76 8.11 57.08
#